data_AF-A0A938LG33-F1
#
_entry.id   AF-A0A938LG33-F1
#
_cell.length_a   1.000
_cell.length_b   1.000
_cell.length_c   1.000
_cell.angle_alpha   90.00
_cell.angle_beta   90.00
_cell.angle_gamma   90.00
#
_symmetry.space_group_name_H-M   'P 1'
#
loop_
_entity.id
_entity.type
_entity.pdbx_description
1 polymer ?
#
loop_
_entity_poly.entity_id
_entity_poly.type
_entity_poly.pdbx_seq_one_letter_code
_entity_poly.pdbx_strand_id
1 'polypeptide(L)'
;MRFLILIAPLLLAADPCFASSIAIQNASFELPAIAPGTFSTVSAPPGWQGYGSLNFGNRTIGVLNPATTVLYGAAVPDGSNVGVVFLLDNPAQQMQFASLEAGLRQTLTSTLQTSTRYTLEVEVGNIAVDPTPPHNQFAFGGFPGYRVDLLAGGTVLASDTNTLLPSEGGFATSTVLFEVGASHPLAGQPLGIRLVNLNAAPGIEVNFDDVRLDATPISSWSDLGFAKAGVAGLPSLVGSGPLTVGQLNQLVLTQAAPASPAWIVASATALHAPLFGGVLVPAPDIVLYRPTNAFGSAVTSFALSPGVPAGASLYFQHWILDPAATDSLAASNAVRGTTPL
;
A
#
# COMPACT_ATOMS: atom_id res chain seq x y z
N MET A 1 -50.90 -6.11 -2.37
CA MET A 1 -50.30 -4.83 -2.75
C MET A 1 -49.01 -5.15 -3.50
N ARG A 2 -49.03 -5.08 -4.83
CA ARG A 2 -47.88 -5.43 -5.70
C ARG A 2 -46.89 -4.27 -5.66
N PHE A 3 -45.71 -4.46 -5.08
CA PHE A 3 -44.62 -3.50 -5.18
C PHE A 3 -43.93 -3.67 -6.54
N LEU A 4 -44.02 -2.62 -7.35
CA LEU A 4 -43.32 -2.45 -8.61
C LEU A 4 -41.86 -2.09 -8.29
N ILE A 5 -40.89 -2.92 -8.68
CA ILE A 5 -39.46 -2.61 -8.55
C ILE A 5 -39.02 -1.99 -9.89
N LEU A 6 -38.71 -0.70 -9.89
CA LEU A 6 -38.03 -0.05 -11.01
C LEU A 6 -36.54 -0.42 -10.95
N ILE A 7 -36.03 -1.01 -12.03
CA ILE A 7 -34.59 -1.26 -12.23
C ILE A 7 -34.12 -0.23 -13.25
N ALA A 8 -33.31 0.72 -12.81
CA ALA A 8 -32.55 1.58 -13.71
C ALA A 8 -31.22 0.89 -14.07
N PRO A 9 -30.80 0.85 -15.34
CA PRO A 9 -29.49 0.37 -15.71
C PRO A 9 -28.46 1.42 -15.30
N LEU A 10 -27.72 1.17 -14.22
CA LEU A 10 -26.53 1.95 -13.88
C LEU A 10 -25.33 1.31 -14.58
N LEU A 11 -24.82 1.99 -15.61
CA LEU A 11 -23.56 1.64 -16.26
C LEU A 11 -22.43 2.06 -15.30
N LEU A 12 -21.96 1.15 -14.45
CA LEU A 12 -20.75 1.37 -13.66
C LEU A 12 -19.55 1.01 -14.53
N ALA A 13 -18.81 2.02 -14.98
CA ALA A 13 -17.44 1.83 -15.43
C ALA A 13 -16.65 1.22 -14.26
N ALA A 14 -15.80 0.24 -14.52
CA ALA A 14 -14.81 -0.18 -13.54
C ALA A 14 -13.92 1.04 -13.25
N ASP A 15 -14.00 1.58 -12.03
CA ASP A 15 -13.08 2.63 -11.63
C ASP A 15 -11.66 2.07 -11.75
N PRO A 16 -10.79 2.70 -12.55
CA PRO A 16 -9.44 2.23 -12.67
C PRO A 16 -8.77 2.34 -11.30
N CYS A 17 -8.23 1.22 -10.82
CA CYS A 17 -7.36 1.15 -9.65
C CYS A 17 -6.07 1.92 -10.00
N PHE A 18 -6.05 3.22 -9.72
CA PHE A 18 -4.84 4.02 -9.80
C PHE A 18 -4.31 4.26 -8.38
N ALA A 19 -2.99 4.20 -8.25
CA ALA A 19 -2.31 4.71 -7.08
C ALA A 19 -2.58 6.22 -6.97
N SER A 20 -3.05 6.67 -5.81
CA SER A 20 -3.17 8.08 -5.47
C SER A 20 -2.01 8.47 -4.58
N SER A 21 -1.23 9.46 -5.00
CA SER A 21 -0.21 10.07 -4.15
C SER A 21 -0.87 10.77 -2.96
N ILE A 22 -0.32 10.53 -1.77
CA ILE A 22 -0.72 11.18 -0.52
C ILE A 22 0.21 12.35 -0.28
N ALA A 23 -0.38 13.54 -0.11
CA ALA A 23 0.37 14.75 0.16
C ALA A 23 1.15 14.66 1.48
N ILE A 24 2.45 14.93 1.40
CA ILE A 24 3.39 15.06 2.52
C ILE A 24 3.94 16.48 2.48
N GLN A 25 3.90 17.17 3.61
CA GLN A 25 4.44 18.52 3.69
C GLN A 25 5.97 18.47 3.69
N ASN A 26 6.59 19.28 2.83
CA ASN A 26 8.06 19.39 2.76
C ASN A 26 8.71 17.99 2.60
N ALA A 27 8.19 17.21 1.66
CA ALA A 27 8.56 15.81 1.42
C ALA A 27 10.05 15.63 1.07
N SER A 28 10.65 16.63 0.42
CA SER A 28 12.07 16.66 0.02
C SER A 28 12.88 17.69 0.81
N PHE A 29 12.39 18.16 1.97
CA PHE A 29 13.14 19.03 2.88
C PHE A 29 13.66 20.37 2.30
N GLU A 30 13.10 20.83 1.20
CA GLU A 30 13.44 22.10 0.54
C GLU A 30 13.14 23.36 1.39
N LEU A 31 12.44 23.19 2.51
CA LEU A 31 12.19 24.25 3.48
C LEU A 31 12.88 23.97 4.83
N PRO A 32 13.52 24.97 5.45
CA PRO A 32 13.80 26.29 4.87
C PRO A 32 14.81 26.19 3.71
N ALA A 33 14.68 27.08 2.73
CA ALA A 33 15.72 27.21 1.72
C ALA A 33 17.01 27.75 2.38
N ILE A 34 18.12 27.04 2.18
CA ILE A 34 19.42 27.38 2.73
C ILE A 34 20.48 27.43 1.63
N ALA A 35 21.58 28.10 1.89
CA ALA A 35 22.65 28.27 0.90
C ALA A 35 23.38 26.93 0.64
N PRO A 36 23.93 26.72 -0.58
CA PRO A 36 24.81 25.60 -0.87
C PRO A 36 25.95 25.46 0.15
N GLY A 37 26.24 24.23 0.56
CA GLY A 37 27.32 23.89 1.49
C GLY A 37 27.02 24.27 2.94
N THR A 38 25.75 24.52 3.27
CA THR A 38 25.33 24.89 4.63
C THR A 38 24.29 23.93 5.17
N PHE A 39 24.05 24.01 6.48
CA PHE A 39 23.01 23.27 7.18
C PHE A 39 22.24 24.18 8.13
N SER A 40 21.04 23.79 8.50
CA SER A 40 20.22 24.44 9.53
C SER A 40 19.56 23.39 10.41
N THR A 41 20.06 23.28 11.64
CA THR A 41 19.63 22.26 12.63
C THR A 41 19.21 22.90 13.96
N VAL A 42 18.70 24.13 13.91
CA VAL A 42 18.22 24.88 15.08
C VAL A 42 16.78 24.55 15.45
N SER A 43 16.04 23.93 14.53
CA SER A 43 14.65 23.49 14.71
C SER A 43 14.32 22.38 13.72
N ALA A 44 13.21 21.67 13.95
CA ALA A 44 12.68 20.74 12.96
C ALA A 44 12.36 21.48 11.62
N PRO A 45 12.56 20.82 10.46
CA PRO A 45 12.11 21.37 9.18
C PRO A 45 10.59 21.62 9.20
N PRO A 46 10.08 22.69 8.55
CA PRO A 46 8.65 22.91 8.38
C PRO A 46 7.93 21.65 7.87
N GLY A 47 6.75 21.36 8.41
CA GLY A 47 6.00 20.12 8.13
C GLY A 47 6.41 18.92 8.98
N TRP A 48 7.60 18.94 9.59
CA TRP A 48 8.13 17.85 10.40
C TRP A 48 8.27 18.22 11.88
N GLN A 49 8.26 17.21 12.75
CA GLN A 49 8.49 17.33 14.18
C GLN A 49 9.61 16.39 14.63
N GLY A 50 10.18 16.66 15.81
CA GLY A 50 11.12 15.75 16.46
C GLY A 50 10.47 14.47 16.99
N TYR A 51 11.19 13.37 16.86
CA TYR A 51 10.94 12.09 17.50
C TYR A 51 12.15 11.68 18.35
N GLY A 52 11.90 11.11 19.54
CA GLY A 52 12.96 10.69 20.46
C GLY A 52 13.63 11.85 21.20
N SER A 53 14.80 11.58 21.78
CA SER A 53 15.55 12.55 22.59
C SER A 53 16.41 13.46 21.70
N LEU A 54 15.99 14.71 21.57
CA LEU A 54 16.65 15.77 20.80
C LEU A 54 16.89 16.99 21.70
N ASN A 55 18.03 17.65 21.51
CA ASN A 55 18.41 18.86 22.26
C ASN A 55 18.80 20.04 21.36
N PHE A 56 18.76 19.87 20.03
CA PHE A 56 19.16 20.90 19.04
C PHE A 56 20.57 21.46 19.27
N GLY A 57 21.44 20.62 19.86
CA GLY A 57 22.88 20.81 19.92
C GLY A 57 23.55 19.58 19.31
N ASN A 58 23.99 18.64 20.15
CA ASN A 58 24.64 17.41 19.68
C ASN A 58 23.65 16.34 19.18
N ARG A 59 22.35 16.46 19.49
CA ARG A 59 21.30 15.56 19.00
C ARG A 59 20.22 16.40 18.35
N THR A 60 20.19 16.42 17.03
CA THR A 60 19.40 17.40 16.28
C THR A 60 18.81 16.82 14.99
N ILE A 61 17.84 17.56 14.47
CA ILE A 61 17.23 17.36 13.17
C ILE A 61 17.19 18.70 12.43
N GLY A 62 17.13 18.67 11.11
CA GLY A 62 17.15 19.88 10.31
C GLY A 62 17.25 19.62 8.83
N VAL A 63 17.88 20.54 8.12
CA VAL A 63 18.15 20.43 6.68
C VAL A 63 19.63 20.66 6.39
N LEU A 64 20.15 19.98 5.37
CA LEU A 64 21.49 20.15 4.82
C LEU A 64 21.36 20.40 3.32
N ASN A 65 22.07 21.40 2.81
CA ASN A 65 22.28 21.57 1.37
C ASN A 65 23.73 21.18 1.07
N PRO A 66 23.98 19.96 0.57
CA PRO A 66 25.33 19.46 0.37
C PRO A 66 25.98 19.98 -0.91
N ALA A 67 25.29 20.80 -1.72
CA ALA A 67 25.88 21.33 -2.95
C ALA A 67 27.19 22.07 -2.63
N THR A 68 28.18 22.01 -3.53
CA THR A 68 29.54 22.56 -3.36
C THR A 68 30.44 21.84 -2.33
N THR A 69 29.96 20.80 -1.65
CA THR A 69 30.78 19.93 -0.79
C THR A 69 31.13 18.61 -1.48
N VAL A 70 31.90 17.74 -0.81
CA VAL A 70 32.14 16.36 -1.25
C VAL A 70 31.35 15.32 -0.45
N LEU A 71 30.36 15.77 0.33
CA LEU A 71 29.54 14.92 1.22
C LEU A 71 28.71 13.88 0.45
N TYR A 72 28.39 14.17 -0.81
CA TYR A 72 27.70 13.25 -1.72
C TYR A 72 28.39 13.22 -3.09
N GLY A 73 28.48 12.03 -3.69
CA GLY A 73 29.12 11.83 -4.99
C GLY A 73 28.24 12.21 -6.19
N ALA A 74 26.94 12.41 -5.95
CA ALA A 74 25.95 12.83 -6.94
C ALA A 74 25.06 13.94 -6.36
N ALA A 75 24.22 14.53 -7.21
CA ALA A 75 23.18 15.43 -6.73
C ALA A 75 22.25 14.71 -5.73
N VAL A 76 21.66 15.48 -4.82
CA VAL A 76 20.63 14.95 -3.92
C VAL A 76 19.42 14.43 -4.73
N PRO A 77 18.67 13.45 -4.21
CA PRO A 77 17.60 12.82 -4.95
C PRO A 77 16.53 13.77 -5.49
N ASP A 78 16.09 14.76 -4.71
CA ASP A 78 15.16 15.80 -5.16
C ASP A 78 15.59 17.18 -4.66
N GLY A 79 15.30 18.21 -5.46
CA GLY A 79 15.57 19.59 -5.06
C GLY A 79 17.05 19.91 -4.77
N SER A 80 17.31 20.51 -3.61
CA SER A 80 18.62 21.04 -3.19
C SER A 80 19.03 20.63 -1.78
N ASN A 81 18.06 20.28 -0.92
CA ASN A 81 18.27 19.98 0.47
C ASN A 81 18.01 18.48 0.74
N VAL A 82 18.50 18.03 1.90
CA VAL A 82 18.13 16.74 2.49
C VAL A 82 17.73 16.97 3.94
N GLY A 83 16.85 16.12 4.47
CA GLY A 83 16.51 16.07 5.88
C GLY A 83 17.63 15.44 6.70
N VAL A 84 18.03 16.10 7.79
CA VAL A 84 19.13 15.66 8.66
C VAL A 84 18.60 15.02 9.93
N VAL A 85 19.21 13.90 10.34
CA VAL A 85 19.12 13.37 11.70
C VAL A 85 20.53 13.08 12.23
N PHE A 86 21.08 14.02 13.00
CA PHE A 86 22.43 14.00 13.54
C PHE A 86 22.41 13.69 15.04
N LEU A 87 23.09 12.62 15.45
CA LEU A 87 23.13 12.11 16.82
C LEU A 87 24.58 11.88 17.25
N LEU A 88 25.12 12.84 17.98
CA LEU A 88 26.44 12.79 18.60
C LEU A 88 26.31 12.71 20.12
N ASP A 89 26.56 11.54 20.70
CA ASP A 89 26.41 11.36 22.14
C ASP A 89 27.60 11.89 22.95
N ASN A 90 28.81 11.84 22.37
CA ASN A 90 30.03 12.31 23.03
C ASN A 90 30.94 13.08 22.06
N PRO A 91 30.98 14.42 22.11
CA PRO A 91 31.85 15.22 21.23
C PRO A 91 33.35 14.95 21.39
N ALA A 92 33.80 14.48 22.56
CA ALA A 92 35.20 14.11 22.78
C ALA A 92 35.54 12.71 22.24
N GLN A 93 34.51 11.88 21.98
CA GLN A 93 34.65 10.51 21.48
C GLN A 93 33.56 10.25 20.42
N GLN A 94 33.66 10.92 19.27
CA GLN A 94 32.55 10.98 18.30
C GLN A 94 32.12 9.62 17.71
N MET A 95 32.97 8.59 17.82
CA MET A 95 32.65 7.21 17.41
C MET A 95 31.82 6.45 18.46
N GLN A 96 31.56 7.05 19.63
CA GLN A 96 30.72 6.48 20.67
C GLN A 96 29.24 6.78 20.37
N PHE A 97 28.43 5.72 20.32
CA PHE A 97 26.98 5.79 20.17
C PHE A 97 26.29 5.14 21.37
N ALA A 98 25.20 5.75 21.85
CA ALA A 98 24.46 5.30 23.03
C ALA A 98 23.35 4.28 22.72
N SER A 99 23.17 3.89 21.45
CA SER A 99 22.03 3.07 21.00
C SER A 99 20.68 3.67 21.37
N LEU A 100 20.63 5.00 21.36
CA LEU A 100 19.41 5.79 21.58
C LEU A 100 19.02 6.48 20.28
N GLU A 101 17.92 6.03 19.70
CA GLU A 101 17.38 6.56 18.45
C GLU A 101 16.70 7.91 18.63
N ALA A 102 16.65 8.67 17.55
CA ALA A 102 15.83 9.87 17.40
C ALA A 102 15.63 10.16 15.91
N GLY A 103 14.76 11.10 15.57
CA GLY A 103 14.51 11.41 14.16
C GLY A 103 13.39 12.40 13.91
N LEU A 104 12.88 12.33 12.69
CA LEU A 104 11.81 13.15 12.14
C LEU A 104 10.49 12.38 12.21
N ARG A 105 9.39 13.08 12.47
CA ARG A 105 8.04 12.53 12.33
C ARG A 105 7.08 13.53 11.70
N GLN A 106 6.13 13.04 10.93
CA GLN A 106 5.01 13.84 10.39
C GLN A 106 3.71 13.05 10.54
N THR A 107 2.67 13.68 11.09
CA THR A 107 1.31 13.16 11.07
C THR A 107 0.58 13.80 9.90
N LEU A 108 0.00 12.98 9.03
CA LEU A 108 -0.67 13.40 7.81
C LEU A 108 -2.14 13.70 8.08
N THR A 109 -2.77 14.47 7.19
CA THR A 109 -4.23 14.69 7.22
C THR A 109 -5.00 13.52 6.61
N SER A 110 -4.35 12.76 5.72
CA SER A 110 -4.90 11.52 5.17
C SER A 110 -5.00 10.44 6.24
N THR A 111 -6.06 9.64 6.19
CA THR A 111 -6.33 8.60 7.18
C THR A 111 -6.18 7.20 6.56
N LEU A 112 -5.93 6.20 7.41
CA LEU A 112 -5.83 4.81 7.00
C LEU A 112 -7.16 4.32 6.40
N GLN A 113 -7.15 4.01 5.11
CA GLN A 113 -8.27 3.45 4.37
C GLN A 113 -8.17 1.92 4.36
N THR A 114 -9.33 1.27 4.35
CA THR A 114 -9.42 -0.17 4.13
C THR A 114 -9.34 -0.50 2.65
N SER A 115 -9.13 -1.77 2.32
CA SER A 115 -8.97 -2.24 0.94
C SER A 115 -7.97 -1.37 0.17
N THR A 116 -6.84 -1.06 0.80
CA THR A 116 -5.84 -0.14 0.27
C THR A 116 -4.44 -0.67 0.55
N ARG A 117 -3.58 -0.69 -0.46
CA ARG A 117 -2.14 -0.90 -0.34
C ARG A 117 -1.45 0.46 -0.26
N TYR A 118 -0.64 0.64 0.77
CA TYR A 118 0.24 1.77 0.96
C TYR A 118 1.67 1.40 0.57
N THR A 119 2.32 2.27 -0.18
CA THR A 119 3.75 2.17 -0.52
C THR A 119 4.42 3.47 -0.11
N LEU A 120 5.21 3.42 0.96
CA LEU A 120 6.05 4.53 1.41
C LEU A 120 7.47 4.31 0.87
N GLU A 121 7.97 5.25 0.11
CA GLU A 121 9.35 5.28 -0.37
C GLU A 121 10.09 6.49 0.19
N VAL A 122 11.34 6.30 0.56
CA VAL A 122 12.21 7.37 1.08
C VAL A 122 13.63 7.11 0.64
N GLU A 123 14.31 8.14 0.16
CA GLU A 123 15.73 8.08 -0.13
C GLU A 123 16.53 8.21 1.16
N VAL A 124 17.34 7.19 1.48
CA VAL A 124 18.15 7.14 2.70
C VAL A 124 19.60 7.37 2.34
N GLY A 125 20.17 8.47 2.82
CA GLY A 125 21.53 8.91 2.56
C GLY A 125 22.50 8.51 3.65
N ASN A 126 23.64 7.98 3.25
CA ASN A 126 24.83 7.85 4.09
C ASN A 126 25.83 8.93 3.67
N ILE A 127 26.06 9.91 4.55
CA ILE A 127 26.88 11.08 4.26
C ILE A 127 28.38 10.72 4.29
N ALA A 128 29.16 11.17 3.31
CA ALA A 128 30.60 10.90 3.28
C ALA A 128 31.41 11.80 4.25
N VAL A 129 32.65 11.40 4.49
CA VAL A 129 33.64 12.27 5.15
C VAL A 129 34.14 13.35 4.19
N ASP A 130 34.03 14.62 4.61
CA ASP A 130 34.64 15.75 3.93
C ASP A 130 35.94 16.18 4.65
N PRO A 131 37.12 16.09 4.00
CA PRO A 131 38.38 16.48 4.63
C PRO A 131 38.60 17.99 4.68
N THR A 132 37.75 18.79 4.02
CA THR A 132 37.90 20.25 3.93
C THR A 132 37.25 20.96 5.12
N PRO A 133 37.95 21.93 5.76
CA PRO A 133 37.31 22.77 6.77
C PRO A 133 36.21 23.66 6.17
N PRO A 134 35.08 23.90 6.88
CA PRO A 134 34.78 23.46 8.24
C PRO A 134 34.12 22.07 8.34
N HIS A 135 33.94 21.35 7.23
CA HIS A 135 33.19 20.10 7.17
C HIS A 135 33.93 18.89 7.78
N ASN A 136 35.23 19.03 8.03
CA ASN A 136 36.08 18.01 8.65
C ASN A 136 36.03 17.93 10.19
N GLN A 137 35.08 18.62 10.83
CA GLN A 137 34.96 18.69 12.28
C GLN A 137 34.30 17.45 12.91
N PHE A 138 33.58 16.68 12.10
CA PHE A 138 32.79 15.55 12.56
C PHE A 138 33.22 14.22 11.93
N ALA A 139 33.17 13.15 12.72
CA ALA A 139 33.47 11.79 12.30
C ALA A 139 32.25 11.15 11.64
N PHE A 140 31.98 11.53 10.40
CA PHE A 140 30.83 11.02 9.64
C PHE A 140 30.97 9.57 9.21
N GLY A 141 32.20 9.07 9.04
CA GLY A 141 32.44 7.75 8.48
C GLY A 141 31.78 6.61 9.25
N GLY A 142 31.15 5.70 8.52
CA GLY A 142 30.27 4.67 9.04
C GLY A 142 28.80 5.01 8.79
N PHE A 143 27.92 4.09 9.14
CA PHE A 143 26.48 4.30 9.03
C PHE A 143 25.77 3.84 10.31
N PRO A 144 25.11 4.74 11.07
CA PRO A 144 24.52 4.42 12.37
C PRO A 144 23.26 3.57 12.29
N GLY A 145 22.79 3.33 11.06
CA GLY A 145 21.58 2.63 10.72
C GLY A 145 20.34 3.53 10.76
N TYR A 146 19.33 3.14 9.98
CA TYR A 146 18.09 3.90 9.83
C TYR A 146 16.85 3.06 10.13
N ARG A 147 15.73 3.74 10.35
CA ARG A 147 14.40 3.12 10.25
C ARG A 147 13.40 4.08 9.62
N VAL A 148 12.59 3.56 8.69
CA VAL A 148 11.43 4.24 8.10
C VAL A 148 10.18 3.54 8.61
N ASP A 149 9.29 4.27 9.30
CA ASP A 149 8.03 3.75 9.81
C ASP A 149 6.84 4.38 9.06
N LEU A 150 5.87 3.55 8.65
CA LEU A 150 4.51 3.96 8.32
C LEU A 150 3.62 3.75 9.55
N LEU A 151 2.83 4.75 9.93
CA LEU A 151 2.00 4.75 11.13
C LEU A 151 0.53 5.03 10.84
N ALA A 152 -0.35 4.63 11.76
CA ALA A 152 -1.71 5.16 11.88
C ALA A 152 -2.05 5.43 13.35
N GLY A 153 -2.58 6.62 13.65
CA GLY A 153 -2.93 7.00 15.04
C GLY A 153 -1.74 6.98 16.00
N GLY A 154 -0.51 7.11 15.49
CA GLY A 154 0.74 7.02 16.27
C GLY A 154 1.28 5.59 16.47
N THR A 155 0.55 4.56 16.05
CA THR A 155 0.98 3.16 16.08
C THR A 155 1.67 2.80 14.77
N VAL A 156 2.81 2.10 14.86
CA VAL A 156 3.55 1.60 13.69
C VAL A 156 2.74 0.48 13.02
N LEU A 157 2.51 0.62 11.71
CA LEU A 157 1.85 -0.37 10.86
C LEU A 157 2.88 -1.29 10.20
N ALA A 158 3.93 -0.69 9.65
CA ALA A 158 5.03 -1.37 8.98
C ALA A 158 6.29 -0.51 9.07
N SER A 159 7.45 -1.17 8.99
CA SER A 159 8.74 -0.51 9.02
C SER A 159 9.74 -1.18 8.08
N ASP A 160 10.65 -0.39 7.54
CA ASP A 160 11.95 -0.86 7.07
C ASP A 160 12.97 -0.50 8.14
N THR A 161 13.55 -1.51 8.77
CA THR A 161 14.55 -1.34 9.85
C THR A 161 15.91 -1.76 9.35
N ASN A 162 16.64 -0.79 8.79
CA ASN A 162 18.04 -0.92 8.38
C ASN A 162 18.30 -2.10 7.43
N THR A 163 17.40 -2.33 6.46
CA THR A 163 17.59 -3.41 5.47
C THR A 163 18.56 -3.04 4.35
N LEU A 164 18.80 -1.74 4.16
CA LEU A 164 19.74 -1.19 3.19
C LEU A 164 21.04 -0.74 3.84
N LEU A 165 22.10 -0.71 3.04
CA LEU A 165 23.39 -0.14 3.41
C LEU A 165 23.87 0.79 2.29
N PRO A 166 23.42 2.06 2.27
CA PRO A 166 23.92 3.04 1.29
C PRO A 166 25.44 3.19 1.42
N SER A 167 26.12 3.28 0.29
CA SER A 167 27.56 3.58 0.29
C SER A 167 27.82 4.97 0.88
N GLU A 168 29.00 5.19 1.45
CA GLU A 168 29.47 6.52 1.84
C GLU A 168 29.27 7.53 0.70
N GLY A 169 28.61 8.65 0.99
CA GLY A 169 28.26 9.69 0.02
C GLY A 169 27.20 9.26 -1.01
N GLY A 170 26.38 8.27 -0.70
CA GLY A 170 25.34 7.74 -1.56
C GLY A 170 23.96 7.63 -0.89
N PHE A 171 22.95 7.39 -1.72
CA PHE A 171 21.56 7.16 -1.32
C PHE A 171 21.11 5.75 -1.73
N ALA A 172 20.14 5.22 -1.00
CA ALA A 172 19.35 4.06 -1.42
C ALA A 172 17.87 4.27 -1.06
N THR A 173 16.98 3.83 -1.95
CA THR A 173 15.54 3.93 -1.76
C THR A 173 15.05 2.86 -0.79
N SER A 174 14.61 3.26 0.39
CA SER A 174 13.83 2.44 1.33
C SER A 174 12.39 2.32 0.82
N THR A 175 11.81 1.11 0.89
CA THR A 175 10.41 0.86 0.53
C THR A 175 9.70 0.15 1.67
N VAL A 176 8.64 0.75 2.19
CA VAL A 176 7.73 0.16 3.18
C VAL A 176 6.37 -0.11 2.55
N LEU A 177 6.00 -1.38 2.46
CA LEU A 177 4.73 -1.84 1.92
C LEU A 177 3.77 -2.22 3.06
N PHE A 178 2.53 -1.74 3.01
CA PHE A 178 1.49 -2.15 3.95
C PHE A 178 0.14 -2.33 3.25
N GLU A 179 -0.49 -3.48 3.41
CA GLU A 179 -1.81 -3.76 2.86
C GLU A 179 -2.87 -3.77 3.96
N VAL A 180 -3.88 -2.94 3.77
CA VAL A 180 -5.08 -2.95 4.58
C VAL A 180 -6.14 -3.76 3.88
N GLY A 181 -6.54 -4.87 4.51
CA GLY A 181 -7.72 -5.61 4.10
C GLY A 181 -8.99 -4.76 4.26
N ALA A 182 -10.16 -5.39 4.11
CA ALA A 182 -11.38 -4.59 4.10
C ALA A 182 -11.79 -4.05 5.50
N SER A 183 -11.03 -4.37 6.56
CA SER A 183 -11.05 -3.65 7.84
C SER A 183 -9.64 -3.50 8.44
N HIS A 184 -9.54 -2.61 9.45
CA HIS A 184 -8.40 -2.51 10.34
C HIS A 184 -8.81 -1.81 11.65
N PRO A 185 -8.29 -2.20 12.83
CA PRO A 185 -8.60 -1.52 14.10
C PRO A 185 -8.26 -0.02 14.12
N LEU A 186 -7.28 0.39 13.30
CA LEU A 186 -6.85 1.78 13.13
C LEU A 186 -7.42 2.44 11.87
N ALA A 187 -8.39 1.83 11.19
CA ALA A 187 -9.04 2.44 10.04
C ALA A 187 -9.64 3.81 10.43
N GLY A 188 -9.46 4.81 9.56
CA GLY A 188 -9.86 6.19 9.80
C GLY A 188 -8.93 6.99 10.72
N GLN A 189 -7.92 6.37 11.33
CA GLN A 189 -6.90 7.13 12.08
C GLN A 189 -5.94 7.85 11.12
N PRO A 190 -5.42 9.03 11.49
CA PRO A 190 -4.43 9.74 10.68
C PRO A 190 -3.20 8.89 10.40
N LEU A 191 -2.76 8.87 9.14
CA LEU A 191 -1.48 8.26 8.77
C LEU A 191 -0.33 9.08 9.35
N GLY A 192 0.82 8.45 9.53
CA GLY A 192 2.04 9.12 9.95
C GLY A 192 3.27 8.48 9.33
N ILE A 193 4.35 9.24 9.31
CA ILE A 193 5.67 8.83 8.83
C ILE A 193 6.68 9.12 9.92
N ARG A 194 7.65 8.23 10.12
CA ARG A 194 8.82 8.48 10.98
C ARG A 194 10.10 8.06 10.26
N LEU A 195 11.10 8.93 10.29
CA LEU A 195 12.41 8.72 9.69
C LEU A 195 13.45 8.83 10.81
N VAL A 196 14.19 7.75 11.05
CA VAL A 196 14.93 7.56 12.31
C VAL A 196 16.39 7.25 12.02
N ASN A 197 17.28 7.91 12.76
CA ASN A 197 18.66 7.45 12.94
C ASN A 197 18.66 6.53 14.19
N LEU A 198 19.07 5.28 13.99
CA LEU A 198 19.06 4.25 15.04
C LEU A 198 20.17 4.43 16.06
N ASN A 199 21.23 5.17 15.71
CA ASN A 199 22.38 5.42 16.58
C ASN A 199 23.01 4.11 17.10
N ALA A 200 23.08 3.09 16.25
CA ALA A 200 23.38 1.71 16.64
C ALA A 200 24.75 1.20 16.16
N ALA A 201 25.48 2.02 15.42
CA ALA A 201 26.77 1.71 14.82
C ALA A 201 27.59 3.00 14.60
N PRO A 202 28.88 2.92 14.24
CA PRO A 202 29.67 4.09 13.86
C PRO A 202 29.02 4.90 12.74
N GLY A 203 29.38 6.19 12.66
CA GLY A 203 28.63 7.20 11.94
C GLY A 203 27.63 7.89 12.89
N ILE A 204 27.33 9.15 12.63
CA ILE A 204 26.53 9.99 13.54
C ILE A 204 25.31 10.60 12.85
N GLU A 205 25.16 10.44 11.55
CA GLU A 205 24.14 11.10 10.77
C GLU A 205 23.49 10.14 9.78
N VAL A 206 22.18 10.28 9.61
CA VAL A 206 21.43 9.72 8.48
C VAL A 206 20.72 10.89 7.81
N ASN A 207 20.77 10.92 6.48
CA ASN A 207 19.99 11.88 5.71
C ASN A 207 18.81 11.20 5.03
N PHE A 208 17.75 11.96 4.83
CA PHE A 208 16.53 11.50 4.17
C PHE A 208 16.11 12.50 3.10
N ASP A 209 15.57 12.01 2.00
CA ASP A 209 15.04 12.86 0.93
C ASP A 209 13.90 12.18 0.17
N ASP A 210 13.18 12.96 -0.64
CA ASP A 210 12.12 12.54 -1.56
C ASP A 210 11.17 11.50 -0.94
N VAL A 211 10.47 11.91 0.13
CA VAL A 211 9.53 11.06 0.86
C VAL A 211 8.22 10.96 0.07
N ARG A 212 7.92 9.77 -0.46
CA ARG A 212 6.75 9.50 -1.31
C ARG A 212 5.82 8.49 -0.64
N LEU A 213 4.52 8.76 -0.63
CA LEU A 213 3.53 7.82 -0.12
C LEU A 213 2.39 7.68 -1.12
N ASP A 214 2.18 6.47 -1.62
CA ASP A 214 1.07 6.15 -2.51
C ASP A 214 0.06 5.23 -1.82
N ALA A 215 -1.23 5.48 -2.11
CA ALA A 215 -2.34 4.64 -1.73
C ALA A 215 -3.00 4.05 -2.98
N THR A 216 -2.96 2.74 -3.12
CA THR A 216 -3.55 2.00 -4.24
C THR A 216 -4.72 1.16 -3.75
N PRO A 217 -5.95 1.38 -4.26
CA PRO A 217 -7.07 0.50 -3.92
C PRO A 217 -6.75 -0.95 -4.24
N ILE A 218 -7.01 -1.88 -3.32
CA ILE A 218 -6.94 -3.32 -3.58
C ILE A 218 -8.34 -3.91 -3.61
N SER A 219 -8.60 -4.77 -4.59
CA SER A 219 -9.90 -5.42 -4.74
C SER A 219 -10.11 -6.47 -3.65
N SER A 220 -11.26 -6.45 -2.98
CA SER A 220 -11.70 -7.55 -2.11
C SER A 220 -12.07 -8.81 -2.91
N TRP A 221 -11.99 -8.74 -4.25
CA TRP A 221 -12.33 -9.79 -5.19
C TRP A 221 -11.09 -10.27 -5.95
N SER A 222 -10.90 -11.59 -6.00
CA SER A 222 -9.82 -12.25 -6.76
C SER A 222 -10.40 -13.26 -7.75
N ASP A 223 -9.89 -13.24 -8.99
CA ASP A 223 -10.11 -14.30 -9.98
C ASP A 223 -9.28 -15.55 -9.62
N LEU A 224 -9.92 -16.71 -9.60
CA LEU A 224 -9.29 -18.01 -9.35
C LEU A 224 -9.06 -18.84 -10.62
N GLY A 225 -9.51 -18.37 -11.78
CA GLY A 225 -9.46 -19.10 -13.05
C GLY A 225 -10.54 -20.18 -13.15
N PHE A 226 -10.25 -21.31 -13.80
CA PHE A 226 -11.19 -22.43 -14.03
C PHE A 226 -12.38 -22.13 -14.96
N ALA A 227 -12.27 -21.11 -15.81
CA ALA A 227 -13.22 -20.92 -16.89
C ALA A 227 -13.19 -22.11 -17.87
N LYS A 228 -14.37 -22.49 -18.35
CA LYS A 228 -14.56 -23.54 -19.34
C LYS A 228 -15.27 -22.96 -20.55
N ALA A 229 -14.65 -23.12 -21.72
CA ALA A 229 -15.10 -22.47 -22.94
C ALA A 229 -16.46 -22.97 -23.43
N GLY A 230 -17.22 -22.05 -24.02
CA GLY A 230 -18.45 -22.30 -24.76
C GLY A 230 -18.43 -21.60 -26.13
N VAL A 231 -19.61 -21.36 -26.70
CA VAL A 231 -19.77 -20.76 -28.04
C VAL A 231 -19.14 -19.37 -28.16
N ALA A 232 -19.11 -18.62 -27.06
CA ALA A 232 -18.61 -17.23 -27.00
C ALA A 232 -17.18 -17.10 -26.42
N GLY A 233 -16.44 -18.21 -26.30
CA GLY A 233 -15.11 -18.23 -25.67
C GLY A 233 -15.18 -18.64 -24.19
N LEU A 234 -14.30 -18.08 -23.36
CA LEU A 234 -14.27 -18.32 -21.90
C LEU A 234 -15.21 -17.31 -21.21
N PRO A 235 -16.32 -17.75 -20.62
CA PRO A 235 -17.18 -16.84 -19.85
C PRO A 235 -16.39 -16.22 -18.69
N SER A 236 -16.59 -14.91 -18.47
CA SER A 236 -15.87 -14.13 -17.46
C SER A 236 -16.83 -13.61 -16.40
N LEU A 237 -16.54 -13.90 -15.14
CA LEU A 237 -17.23 -13.43 -13.95
C LEU A 237 -16.34 -12.46 -13.20
N VAL A 238 -16.85 -11.26 -12.95
CA VAL A 238 -16.17 -10.20 -12.18
C VAL A 238 -17.03 -9.84 -10.98
N GLY A 239 -16.42 -9.83 -9.79
CA GLY A 239 -17.06 -9.35 -8.56
C GLY A 239 -16.66 -7.92 -8.23
N SER A 240 -17.61 -7.17 -7.67
CA SER A 240 -17.40 -5.81 -7.19
C SER A 240 -18.25 -5.52 -5.95
N GLY A 241 -17.88 -4.45 -5.25
CA GLY A 241 -18.51 -4.03 -4.00
C GLY A 241 -17.67 -4.35 -2.76
N PRO A 242 -18.05 -3.76 -1.62
CA PRO A 242 -17.21 -3.69 -0.42
C PRO A 242 -17.17 -4.97 0.41
N LEU A 243 -18.07 -5.93 0.14
CA LEU A 243 -18.27 -7.14 0.95
C LEU A 243 -18.47 -6.82 2.44
N THR A 244 -19.12 -5.70 2.75
CA THR A 244 -19.57 -5.31 4.09
C THR A 244 -21.05 -5.63 4.28
N VAL A 245 -21.47 -5.88 5.52
CA VAL A 245 -22.86 -6.22 5.88
C VAL A 245 -23.82 -5.12 5.42
N GLY A 246 -24.90 -5.52 4.75
CA GLY A 246 -25.94 -4.61 4.28
C GLY A 246 -25.57 -3.71 3.09
N GLN A 247 -24.31 -3.67 2.67
CA GLN A 247 -23.90 -2.95 1.46
C GLN A 247 -24.09 -3.81 0.21
N LEU A 248 -24.36 -3.15 -0.91
CA LEU A 248 -24.62 -3.82 -2.19
C LEU A 248 -23.29 -4.28 -2.82
N ASN A 249 -23.28 -5.51 -3.27
CA ASN A 249 -22.23 -6.14 -4.06
C ASN A 249 -22.80 -6.62 -5.38
N GLN A 250 -21.94 -6.82 -6.37
CA GLN A 250 -22.36 -7.23 -7.70
C GLN A 250 -21.41 -8.28 -8.28
N LEU A 251 -22.00 -9.21 -9.02
CA LEU A 251 -21.31 -10.19 -9.85
C LEU A 251 -21.79 -10.00 -11.28
N VAL A 252 -20.87 -9.75 -12.18
CA VAL A 252 -21.15 -9.51 -13.60
C VAL A 252 -20.53 -10.64 -14.41
N LEU A 253 -21.40 -11.43 -15.07
CA LEU A 253 -21.03 -12.43 -16.05
C LEU A 253 -21.05 -11.79 -17.44
N THR A 254 -20.03 -12.10 -18.25
CA THR A 254 -19.92 -11.72 -19.66
C THR A 254 -19.36 -12.90 -20.47
N GLN A 255 -19.44 -12.82 -21.81
CA GLN A 255 -18.91 -13.84 -22.73
C GLN A 255 -19.50 -15.25 -22.53
N ALA A 256 -20.73 -15.34 -22.00
CA ALA A 256 -21.47 -16.58 -21.93
C ALA A 256 -22.33 -16.79 -23.20
N ALA A 257 -22.89 -17.98 -23.37
CA ALA A 257 -23.87 -18.24 -24.43
C ALA A 257 -25.03 -17.22 -24.36
N PRO A 258 -25.39 -16.54 -25.45
CA PRO A 258 -26.52 -15.61 -25.48
C PRO A 258 -27.87 -16.27 -25.19
N ALA A 259 -28.74 -15.58 -24.45
CA ALA A 259 -30.12 -15.98 -24.16
C ALA A 259 -30.24 -17.42 -23.60
N SER A 260 -29.30 -17.81 -22.74
CA SER A 260 -29.15 -19.18 -22.26
C SER A 260 -29.50 -19.35 -20.78
N PRO A 261 -30.08 -20.50 -20.38
CA PRO A 261 -30.13 -20.90 -18.98
C PRO A 261 -28.74 -20.88 -18.33
N ALA A 262 -28.62 -20.22 -17.19
CA ALA A 262 -27.41 -20.19 -16.40
C ALA A 262 -27.73 -20.16 -14.91
N TRP A 263 -26.80 -20.68 -14.10
CA TRP A 263 -26.90 -20.75 -12.66
C TRP A 263 -25.63 -20.20 -12.04
N ILE A 264 -25.80 -19.33 -11.04
CA ILE A 264 -24.70 -18.94 -10.17
C ILE A 264 -24.65 -19.91 -8.99
N VAL A 265 -23.48 -20.48 -8.77
CA VAL A 265 -23.16 -21.31 -7.60
C VAL A 265 -22.37 -20.46 -6.63
N ALA A 266 -22.75 -20.45 -5.36
CA ALA A 266 -22.11 -19.67 -4.31
C ALA A 266 -21.94 -20.49 -3.02
N SER A 267 -20.80 -20.30 -2.33
CA SER A 267 -20.51 -20.94 -1.04
C SER A 267 -19.40 -20.21 -0.27
N ALA A 268 -19.33 -20.45 1.04
CA ALA A 268 -18.18 -20.08 1.87
C ALA A 268 -17.01 -21.10 1.78
N THR A 269 -17.20 -22.19 1.06
CA THR A 269 -16.25 -23.31 0.93
C THR A 269 -15.84 -23.50 -0.52
N ALA A 270 -14.54 -23.66 -0.76
CA ALA A 270 -14.02 -24.12 -2.04
C ALA A 270 -13.97 -25.66 -2.07
N LEU A 271 -14.59 -26.26 -3.08
CA LEU A 271 -14.69 -27.68 -3.35
C LEU A 271 -13.66 -28.16 -4.39
N HIS A 272 -13.44 -27.41 -5.47
CA HIS A 272 -12.57 -27.78 -6.61
C HIS A 272 -12.85 -29.19 -7.19
N ALA A 273 -14.14 -29.56 -7.35
CA ALA A 273 -14.52 -30.86 -7.89
C ALA A 273 -14.59 -30.85 -9.43
N PRO A 274 -14.15 -31.92 -10.12
CA PRO A 274 -14.45 -32.11 -11.53
C PRO A 274 -15.95 -32.18 -11.76
N LEU A 275 -16.46 -31.43 -12.74
CA LEU A 275 -17.87 -31.40 -13.08
C LEU A 275 -18.03 -31.14 -14.59
N PHE A 276 -18.71 -32.02 -15.32
CA PHE A 276 -18.98 -31.87 -16.76
C PHE A 276 -17.77 -31.39 -17.58
N GLY A 277 -16.61 -32.03 -17.40
CA GLY A 277 -15.38 -31.68 -18.13
C GLY A 277 -14.73 -30.34 -17.73
N GLY A 278 -15.23 -29.67 -16.69
CA GLY A 278 -14.62 -28.49 -16.05
C GLY A 278 -14.37 -28.70 -14.55
N VAL A 279 -14.14 -27.62 -13.82
CA VAL A 279 -13.95 -27.62 -12.37
C VAL A 279 -14.99 -26.73 -11.71
N LEU A 280 -15.83 -27.32 -10.85
CA LEU A 280 -16.69 -26.59 -9.95
C LEU A 280 -15.89 -26.17 -8.72
N VAL A 281 -15.62 -24.88 -8.59
CA VAL A 281 -14.84 -24.35 -7.47
C VAL A 281 -15.67 -24.19 -6.20
N PRO A 282 -16.78 -23.45 -6.14
CA PRO A 282 -17.59 -23.36 -4.92
C PRO A 282 -18.30 -24.69 -4.63
N ALA A 283 -18.42 -25.07 -3.35
CA ALA A 283 -19.40 -26.08 -2.97
C ALA A 283 -20.82 -25.61 -3.37
N PRO A 284 -21.74 -26.48 -3.80
CA PRO A 284 -23.05 -26.06 -4.30
C PRO A 284 -24.07 -25.78 -3.18
N ASP A 285 -23.69 -24.98 -2.18
CA ASP A 285 -24.55 -24.64 -1.03
C ASP A 285 -25.72 -23.75 -1.47
N ILE A 286 -25.44 -22.79 -2.36
CA ILE A 286 -26.44 -21.91 -2.95
C ILE A 286 -26.33 -22.01 -4.47
N VAL A 287 -27.45 -22.32 -5.14
CA VAL A 287 -27.55 -22.35 -6.60
C VAL A 287 -28.75 -21.52 -7.03
N LEU A 288 -28.51 -20.42 -7.74
CA LEU A 288 -29.57 -19.50 -8.17
C LEU A 288 -29.62 -19.42 -9.70
N TYR A 289 -30.84 -19.53 -10.24
CA TYR A 289 -31.07 -19.36 -11.67
C TYR A 289 -30.90 -17.89 -12.08
N ARG A 290 -30.00 -17.65 -13.02
CA ARG A 290 -29.59 -16.32 -13.53
C ARG A 290 -29.30 -16.43 -15.03
N PRO A 291 -30.34 -16.51 -15.88
CA PRO A 291 -30.15 -16.68 -17.32
C PRO A 291 -29.41 -15.48 -17.93
N THR A 292 -28.69 -15.73 -19.01
CA THR A 292 -27.98 -14.70 -19.75
C THR A 292 -28.95 -13.93 -20.65
N ASN A 293 -28.65 -12.65 -20.88
CA ASN A 293 -29.36 -11.83 -21.85
C ASN A 293 -28.89 -12.12 -23.29
N ALA A 294 -29.43 -11.40 -24.26
CA ALA A 294 -29.08 -11.55 -25.69
C ALA A 294 -27.60 -11.24 -26.02
N PHE A 295 -26.84 -10.65 -25.09
CA PHE A 295 -25.41 -10.36 -25.24
C PHE A 295 -24.52 -11.38 -24.51
N GLY A 296 -25.10 -12.43 -23.91
CA GLY A 296 -24.32 -13.39 -23.13
C GLY A 296 -23.87 -12.86 -21.78
N SER A 297 -24.63 -11.91 -21.20
CA SER A 297 -24.32 -11.31 -19.90
C SER A 297 -25.42 -11.59 -18.87
N ALA A 298 -25.02 -11.66 -17.60
CA ALA A 298 -25.93 -11.73 -16.45
C ALA A 298 -25.37 -10.89 -15.30
N VAL A 299 -26.26 -10.30 -14.51
CA VAL A 299 -25.88 -9.48 -13.35
C VAL A 299 -26.58 -10.04 -12.11
N THR A 300 -25.81 -10.31 -11.06
CA THR A 300 -26.32 -10.72 -9.76
C THR A 300 -25.89 -9.71 -8.71
N SER A 301 -26.84 -8.97 -8.16
CA SER A 301 -26.60 -8.10 -7.01
C SER A 301 -26.99 -8.80 -5.72
N PHE A 302 -26.20 -8.60 -4.67
CA PHE A 302 -26.46 -9.19 -3.35
C PHE A 302 -25.93 -8.29 -2.24
N ALA A 303 -26.47 -8.44 -1.03
CA ALA A 303 -25.93 -7.83 0.18
C ALA A 303 -25.58 -8.93 1.18
N LEU A 304 -24.51 -8.74 1.95
CA LEU A 304 -24.15 -9.69 2.98
C LEU A 304 -25.13 -9.61 4.16
N SER A 305 -25.52 -10.77 4.68
CA SER A 305 -26.32 -10.86 5.89
C SER A 305 -25.47 -10.58 7.14
N PRO A 306 -26.06 -10.12 8.26
CA PRO A 306 -25.35 -9.87 9.52
C PRO A 306 -24.66 -11.06 10.19
N GLY A 307 -24.63 -12.25 9.57
CA GLY A 307 -24.00 -13.46 10.12
C GLY A 307 -22.72 -13.89 9.42
N VAL A 308 -22.28 -13.18 8.38
CA VAL A 308 -21.04 -13.51 7.67
C VAL A 308 -19.84 -13.03 8.51
N PRO A 309 -18.92 -13.93 8.91
CA PRO A 309 -17.77 -13.53 9.71
C PRO A 309 -16.84 -12.56 8.96
N ALA A 310 -16.06 -11.83 9.73
CA ALA A 310 -15.00 -10.99 9.22
C ALA A 310 -13.84 -11.87 8.67
N GLY A 311 -13.21 -11.47 7.56
CA GLY A 311 -12.19 -12.26 6.87
C GLY A 311 -12.69 -13.53 6.17
N ALA A 312 -14.01 -13.76 6.12
CA ALA A 312 -14.61 -14.91 5.46
C ALA A 312 -14.41 -14.85 3.94
N SER A 313 -14.08 -16.00 3.35
CA SER A 313 -14.01 -16.14 1.89
C SER A 313 -15.36 -16.64 1.35
N LEU A 314 -15.84 -16.00 0.29
CA LEU A 314 -17.05 -16.35 -0.45
C LEU A 314 -16.66 -16.63 -1.90
N TYR A 315 -17.07 -17.79 -2.41
CA TYR A 315 -16.71 -18.29 -3.73
C TYR A 315 -17.94 -18.27 -4.63
N PHE A 316 -17.77 -17.86 -5.88
CA PHE A 316 -18.84 -17.78 -6.88
C PHE A 316 -18.36 -18.29 -8.23
N GLN A 317 -19.24 -18.98 -8.96
CA GLN A 317 -19.00 -19.41 -10.33
C GLN A 317 -20.33 -19.56 -11.08
N HIS A 318 -20.38 -19.19 -12.36
CA HIS A 318 -21.54 -19.49 -13.21
C HIS A 318 -21.33 -20.77 -14.00
N TRP A 319 -22.40 -21.55 -14.11
CA TRP A 319 -22.53 -22.67 -15.04
C TRP A 319 -23.64 -22.35 -16.03
N ILE A 320 -23.35 -22.50 -17.32
CA ILE A 320 -24.19 -22.00 -18.42
C ILE A 320 -24.49 -23.16 -19.36
N LEU A 321 -25.76 -23.38 -19.69
CA LEU A 321 -26.13 -24.31 -20.74
C LEU A 321 -25.58 -23.79 -22.07
N ASP A 322 -24.72 -24.56 -22.72
CA ASP A 322 -24.08 -24.15 -23.96
C ASP A 322 -23.85 -25.38 -24.83
N PRO A 323 -24.68 -25.61 -25.86
CA PRO A 323 -24.56 -26.78 -26.72
C PRO A 323 -23.22 -26.89 -27.47
N ALA A 324 -22.46 -25.79 -27.59
CA ALA A 324 -21.14 -25.80 -28.22
C ALA A 324 -20.01 -26.19 -27.24
N ALA A 325 -20.26 -26.12 -25.93
CA ALA A 325 -19.30 -26.55 -24.92
C ALA A 325 -19.27 -28.09 -24.82
N THR A 326 -18.14 -28.64 -24.36
CA THR A 326 -18.09 -30.07 -24.00
C THR A 326 -19.14 -30.38 -22.94
N ASP A 327 -19.78 -31.54 -22.97
CA ASP A 327 -20.88 -31.90 -22.06
C ASP A 327 -22.05 -30.89 -22.03
N SER A 328 -22.20 -30.06 -23.07
CA SER A 328 -23.24 -29.03 -23.22
C SER A 328 -23.29 -27.97 -22.12
N LEU A 329 -22.18 -27.76 -21.37
CA LEU A 329 -22.10 -26.78 -20.30
C LEU A 329 -20.80 -25.98 -20.40
N ALA A 330 -20.89 -24.65 -20.41
CA ALA A 330 -19.77 -23.75 -20.18
C ALA A 330 -19.72 -23.33 -18.70
N ALA A 331 -18.56 -22.86 -18.24
CA ALA A 331 -18.39 -22.33 -16.89
C ALA A 331 -17.59 -21.04 -16.92
N SER A 332 -17.96 -20.07 -16.09
CA SER A 332 -17.11 -18.90 -15.89
C SER A 332 -15.85 -19.26 -15.11
N ASN A 333 -14.88 -18.35 -15.07
CA ASN A 333 -13.91 -18.37 -13.99
C ASN A 333 -14.63 -18.32 -12.63
N ALA A 334 -14.00 -18.91 -11.63
CA ALA A 334 -14.41 -18.78 -10.25
C ALA A 334 -13.84 -17.47 -9.67
N VAL A 335 -14.64 -16.77 -8.88
CA VAL A 335 -14.17 -15.59 -8.14
C VAL A 335 -14.31 -15.83 -6.64
N ARG A 336 -13.34 -15.30 -5.89
CA ARG A 336 -13.39 -15.26 -4.43
C ARG A 336 -13.52 -13.81 -3.97
N GLY A 337 -14.53 -13.53 -3.17
CA GLY A 337 -14.64 -12.32 -2.37
C GLY A 337 -14.18 -12.59 -0.95
N THR A 338 -13.38 -11.71 -0.35
CA THR A 338 -13.00 -11.79 1.07
C THR A 338 -13.65 -10.65 1.84
N THR A 339 -14.39 -10.98 2.90
CA THR A 339 -15.00 -9.95 3.75
C THR A 339 -13.92 -9.19 4.56
N PRO A 340 -14.16 -7.92 4.90
CA PRO A 340 -13.41 -7.16 5.91
C PRO A 340 -13.13 -7.97 7.18
N LEU A 341 -11.97 -7.78 7.82
CA LEU A 341 -11.64 -8.38 9.12
C LEU A 341 -12.36 -7.74 10.33
#